data_AF-A0A5D2ZFN9-F1
#
_entry.id   AF-A0A5D2ZFN9-F1
#
_cell.length_a   1.000
_cell.length_b   1.000
_cell.length_c   1.000
_cell.angle_alpha   90.00
_cell.angle_beta   90.00
_cell.angle_gamma   90.00
#
_symmetry.space_group_name_H-M   'P 1'
#
loop_
_entity.id
_entity.type
_entity.pdbx_description
1 polymer ?
#
loop_
_entity_poly.entity_id
_entity_poly.type
_entity_poly.pdbx_seq_one_letter_code
_entity_poly.pdbx_strand_id
1 'polypeptide(L)'
;LSHPGFNNLVQGNWNVSTKVVANIKGFMDVVQEWNKRVFRNIFARKELMKKLRNVQRSLELRDNPSLHSYEIDLKTAIEDILEQEELLWFQKPRSTWLANGDRNTKFFHSHILARRK
;
A
#
# COMPACT_ATOMS: atom_id res chain seq x y z
N LEU A 1 -0.30 -10.99 3.28
CA LEU A 1 1.00 -10.81 3.97
C LEU A 1 2.10 -11.65 3.30
N SER A 2 2.17 -11.64 1.96
CA SER A 2 3.07 -12.54 1.21
C SER A 2 4.17 -11.78 0.44
N HIS A 3 4.52 -10.57 0.89
CA HIS A 3 5.61 -9.84 0.26
C HIS A 3 6.94 -10.54 0.60
N PRO A 4 7.73 -10.99 -0.38
CA PRO A 4 8.93 -11.81 -0.14
C PRO A 4 9.93 -11.16 0.82
N GLY A 5 10.08 -9.83 0.75
CA GLY A 5 10.96 -9.06 1.63
C GLY A 5 10.49 -8.87 3.08
N PHE A 6 9.24 -9.23 3.42
CA PHE A 6 8.71 -8.99 4.77
C PHE A 6 9.38 -9.86 5.83
N ASN A 7 9.70 -11.13 5.51
CA ASN A 7 10.40 -12.02 6.44
C ASN A 7 11.82 -11.52 6.74
N ASN A 8 12.53 -11.03 5.73
CA ASN A 8 13.86 -10.46 5.92
C ASN A 8 13.82 -9.20 6.79
N LEU A 9 12.77 -8.38 6.65
CA LEU A 9 12.56 -7.20 7.48
C LEU A 9 12.36 -7.58 8.96
N VAL A 10 11.58 -8.63 9.24
CA VAL A 10 11.34 -9.14 10.60
C VAL A 10 12.63 -9.67 11.21
N GLN A 11 13.34 -10.55 10.49
CA GLN A 11 14.57 -11.17 11.00
C GLN A 11 15.70 -10.17 11.22
N GLY A 12 15.82 -9.14 10.36
CA GLY A 12 16.86 -8.13 10.48
C GLY A 12 16.65 -7.11 11.60
N ASN A 13 15.43 -6.98 12.14
CA ASN A 13 15.08 -5.92 13.10
C ASN A 13 14.55 -6.46 14.44
N TRP A 14 14.38 -7.77 14.58
CA TRP A 14 13.88 -8.39 15.80
C TRP A 14 15.02 -9.00 16.63
N ASN A 15 15.36 -8.37 17.75
CA ASN A 15 16.43 -8.85 18.64
C ASN A 15 15.85 -9.60 19.86
N VAL A 16 16.11 -10.90 19.99
CA VAL A 16 15.54 -11.74 21.06
C VAL A 16 16.03 -11.33 22.47
N SER A 17 17.16 -10.63 22.58
CA SER A 17 17.76 -10.20 23.85
C SER A 17 17.17 -8.90 24.43
N THR A 18 16.43 -8.13 23.63
CA THR A 18 15.78 -6.89 24.07
C THR A 18 14.36 -7.14 24.57
N LYS A 19 13.91 -6.32 25.52
CA LYS A 19 12.52 -6.38 26.03
C LYS A 19 11.54 -6.30 24.86
N VAL A 20 10.57 -7.21 24.83
CA VAL A 20 9.58 -7.35 23.75
C VAL A 20 8.91 -6.02 23.38
N VAL A 21 8.58 -5.19 24.38
CA VAL A 21 7.95 -3.88 24.17
C VAL A 21 8.87 -2.90 23.39
N ALA A 22 10.17 -2.93 23.65
CA ALA A 22 11.14 -2.09 22.94
C ALA A 22 11.32 -2.55 21.48
N ASN A 23 11.36 -3.88 21.26
CA ASN A 23 11.37 -4.45 19.90
C ASN A 23 10.13 -4.06 19.12
N ILE A 24 8.95 -4.16 19.70
CA ILE A 24 7.69 -3.81 19.02
C ILE A 24 7.72 -2.35 18.58
N LYS A 25 8.18 -1.43 19.43
CA LYS A 25 8.31 -0.01 19.07
C LYS A 25 9.28 0.21 17.90
N GLY A 26 10.52 -0.29 18.02
CA GLY A 26 11.51 -0.13 16.95
C GLY A 26 11.10 -0.79 15.65
N PHE A 27 10.50 -1.98 15.73
CA PHE A 27 9.98 -2.71 14.57
C PHE A 27 8.79 -1.98 13.92
N MET A 28 7.92 -1.34 14.72
CA MET A 28 6.79 -0.57 14.20
C MET A 28 7.28 0.61 13.34
N ASP A 29 8.32 1.33 13.77
CA ASP A 29 8.90 2.42 12.99
C ASP A 29 9.50 1.92 11.66
N VAL A 30 10.25 0.82 11.72
CA VAL A 30 10.86 0.20 10.52
C VAL A 30 9.80 -0.31 9.55
N VAL A 31 8.75 -0.96 10.04
CA VAL A 31 7.64 -1.45 9.21
C VAL A 31 6.85 -0.30 8.61
N GLN A 32 6.63 0.80 9.35
CA GLN A 32 5.94 1.96 8.80
C GLN A 32 6.72 2.62 7.67
N GLU A 33 8.03 2.75 7.82
CA GLU A 33 8.90 3.29 6.77
C GLU A 33 8.97 2.34 5.56
N TRP A 34 9.14 1.05 5.81
CA TRP A 34 9.11 0.04 4.75
C TRP A 34 7.77 0.02 4.02
N ASN A 35 6.65 0.13 4.74
CA ASN A 35 5.31 0.19 4.16
C ASN A 35 5.13 1.47 3.32
N LYS A 36 5.69 2.61 3.73
CA LYS A 36 5.67 3.83 2.90
C LYS A 36 6.44 3.63 1.60
N ARG A 37 7.64 3.05 1.67
CA ARG A 37 8.50 2.81 0.51
C ARG A 37 7.92 1.80 -0.46
N VAL A 38 7.33 0.72 0.06
CA VAL A 38 6.84 -0.39 -0.76
C VAL A 38 5.42 -0.15 -1.26
N PHE A 39 4.52 0.41 -0.43
CA PHE A 39 3.08 0.46 -0.75
C PHE A 39 2.48 1.86 -0.82
N ARG A 40 3.18 2.93 -0.41
CA ARG A 40 2.67 4.32 -0.54
C ARG A 40 3.45 5.12 -1.58
N ASN A 41 3.58 4.57 -2.78
CA ASN A 41 4.25 5.26 -3.86
C ASN A 41 3.34 6.23 -4.65
N ILE A 42 2.43 6.92 -3.95
CA ILE A 42 1.55 7.95 -4.53
C ILE A 42 2.40 9.05 -5.20
N PHE A 43 3.56 9.36 -4.63
CA PHE A 43 4.49 10.33 -5.20
C PHE A 43 5.14 9.82 -6.50
N ALA A 44 5.59 8.55 -6.58
CA ALA A 44 6.07 8.03 -7.87
C ALA A 44 4.95 7.97 -8.90
N ARG A 45 3.72 7.57 -8.53
CA ARG A 45 2.59 7.60 -9.47
C ARG A 45 2.35 9.00 -10.03
N LYS A 46 2.36 10.02 -9.17
CA LYS A 46 2.18 11.41 -9.58
C LYS A 46 3.29 11.88 -10.53
N GLU A 47 4.54 11.52 -10.26
CA GLU A 47 5.67 11.85 -11.13
C GLU A 47 5.63 11.08 -12.46
N LEU A 48 5.25 9.80 -12.46
CA LEU A 48 5.07 9.00 -13.67
C LEU A 48 3.95 9.56 -14.54
N MET A 49 2.80 9.93 -13.97
CA MET A 49 1.72 10.60 -14.70
C MET A 49 2.16 11.95 -15.29
N LYS A 50 2.97 12.72 -14.55
CA LYS A 50 3.54 13.99 -15.07
C LYS A 50 4.48 13.73 -16.26
N LYS A 51 5.33 12.71 -16.18
CA LYS A 51 6.20 12.29 -17.29
C LYS A 51 5.39 11.83 -18.50
N LEU A 52 4.37 11.01 -18.29
CA LEU A 52 3.49 10.51 -19.35
C LEU A 52 2.84 11.67 -20.12
N ARG A 53 2.28 12.65 -19.39
CA ARG A 53 1.69 13.86 -20.00
C ARG A 53 2.71 14.65 -20.82
N ASN A 54 3.94 14.76 -20.35
CA ASN A 54 4.99 15.46 -21.11
C ASN A 54 5.34 14.71 -22.40
N VAL A 55 5.47 13.38 -22.34
CA VAL A 55 5.74 12.54 -23.52
C VAL A 55 4.61 12.64 -24.54
N GLN A 56 3.35 12.58 -24.09
CA GLN A 56 2.19 12.73 -24.97
C GLN A 56 2.16 14.10 -25.66
N ARG A 57 2.43 15.19 -24.92
CA ARG A 57 2.56 16.52 -25.52
C ARG A 57 3.72 16.61 -26.52
N SER A 58 4.83 15.91 -26.28
CA SER A 58 5.94 15.86 -27.24
C SER A 58 5.57 15.10 -28.51
N LEU A 59 4.80 14.00 -28.39
CA LEU A 59 4.29 13.22 -29.53
C LEU A 59 3.26 14.00 -30.36
N GLU A 60 2.43 14.84 -29.74
CA GLU A 60 1.51 15.75 -30.45
C GLU A 60 2.26 16.74 -31.37
N LEU A 61 3.46 17.17 -30.98
CA LEU A 61 4.28 18.12 -31.73
C LEU A 61 5.13 17.43 -32.80
N ARG A 62 5.61 16.22 -32.51
CA ARG A 62 6.46 15.45 -33.41
C ARG A 62 6.31 13.97 -33.13
N ASP A 63 5.87 13.25 -34.16
CA ASP A 63 5.84 11.80 -34.13
C ASP A 63 7.27 11.24 -33.98
N ASN A 64 7.46 10.37 -33.00
CA ASN A 64 8.74 9.77 -32.67
C ASN A 64 8.55 8.35 -32.10
N PRO A 65 8.97 7.31 -32.83
CA PRO A 65 8.85 5.92 -32.39
C PRO A 65 9.50 5.63 -31.03
N SER A 66 10.60 6.31 -30.67
CA SER A 66 11.24 6.09 -29.36
C SER A 66 10.43 6.68 -28.21
N LEU A 67 9.69 7.78 -28.45
CA LEU A 67 8.77 8.35 -27.47
C LEU A 67 7.53 7.47 -27.30
N HIS A 68 7.06 6.78 -28.35
CA HIS A 68 5.99 5.80 -28.23
C HIS A 68 6.40 4.58 -27.39
N SER A 69 7.61 4.05 -27.60
CA SER A 69 8.14 2.98 -26.74
C SER A 69 8.19 3.43 -25.28
N TYR A 70 8.68 4.65 -25.03
CA TYR A 70 8.76 5.18 -23.68
C TYR A 70 7.39 5.49 -23.06
N GLU A 71 6.39 5.87 -23.87
CA GLU A 71 5.01 6.03 -23.42
C GLU A 71 4.42 4.69 -22.94
N ILE A 72 4.68 3.60 -23.66
CA ILE A 72 4.27 2.25 -23.28
C ILE A 72 4.90 1.86 -21.93
N ASP A 73 6.21 2.05 -21.79
CA ASP A 73 6.92 1.74 -20.54
C ASP A 73 6.34 2.52 -19.34
N LEU A 74 6.01 3.80 -19.54
CA LEU A 74 5.40 4.63 -18.51
C LEU A 74 3.98 4.17 -18.14
N LYS A 75 3.19 3.71 -19.12
CA LYS A 75 1.84 3.16 -18.87
C LYS A 75 1.92 1.87 -18.06
N THR A 76 2.80 0.94 -18.46
CA THR A 76 3.03 -0.31 -17.72
C THR A 76 3.43 -0.04 -16.27
N ALA A 77 4.38 0.87 -16.05
CA ALA A 77 4.80 1.23 -14.69
C ALA A 77 3.67 1.86 -13.84
N ILE A 78 2.72 2.56 -14.47
CA ILE A 78 1.54 3.10 -13.78
C ILE A 78 0.54 1.99 -13.46
N GLU A 79 0.31 1.06 -14.40
CA GLU A 79 -0.57 -0.10 -14.21
C GLU A 79 -0.09 -0.98 -13.04
N ASP A 80 1.21 -1.28 -12.96
CA ASP A 80 1.79 -2.04 -11.85
C ASP A 80 1.51 -1.39 -10.48
N ILE A 81 1.60 -0.06 -10.40
CA ILE A 81 1.30 0.68 -9.17
C ILE A 81 -0.19 0.63 -8.86
N LEU A 82 -1.06 0.73 -9.87
CA LEU A 82 -2.51 0.66 -9.69
C LEU A 82 -2.95 -0.72 -9.21
N GLU A 83 -2.36 -1.80 -9.73
CA GLU A 83 -2.64 -3.17 -9.28
C GLU A 83 -2.24 -3.35 -7.81
N GLN A 84 -1.06 -2.85 -7.41
CA GLN A 84 -0.62 -2.86 -6.01
C GLN A 84 -1.56 -2.06 -5.10
N GLU A 85 -2.03 -0.90 -5.56
CA GLU A 85 -3.03 -0.12 -4.83
C GLU A 85 -4.34 -0.92 -4.70
N GLU A 86 -4.86 -1.47 -5.79
CA GLU A 86 -6.10 -2.26 -5.79
C GLU A 86 -6.04 -3.44 -4.81
N LEU A 87 -4.93 -4.19 -4.82
CA LEU A 87 -4.69 -5.27 -3.85
C LEU A 87 -4.69 -4.76 -2.41
N LEU A 88 -4.10 -3.60 -2.15
CA LEU A 88 -4.11 -2.97 -0.83
C LEU A 88 -5.54 -2.55 -0.42
N TRP A 89 -6.29 -1.95 -1.34
CA TRP A 89 -7.69 -1.56 -1.14
C TRP A 89 -8.58 -2.78 -0.88
N PHE A 90 -8.34 -3.91 -1.53
CA PHE A 90 -9.07 -5.15 -1.28
C PHE A 90 -8.74 -5.79 0.08
N GLN A 91 -7.48 -5.67 0.54
CA GLN A 91 -7.04 -6.20 1.83
C GLN A 91 -7.48 -5.35 3.03
N LYS A 92 -7.61 -4.03 2.86
CA LYS A 92 -7.96 -3.09 3.93
C LYS A 92 -9.29 -3.44 4.64
N PRO A 93 -10.42 -3.64 3.95
CA PRO A 93 -11.69 -3.98 4.58
C PRO A 93 -11.62 -5.26 5.42
N ARG A 94 -10.93 -6.29 4.91
CA ARG A 94 -10.72 -7.56 5.64
C ARG A 94 -9.88 -7.36 6.89
N SER A 95 -8.81 -6.57 6.80
CA SER A 95 -7.97 -6.22 7.95
C SER A 95 -8.74 -5.40 8.99
N THR A 96 -9.54 -4.42 8.55
CA THR A 96 -10.41 -3.64 9.45
C THR A 96 -11.50 -4.49 10.10
N TRP A 97 -12.06 -5.46 9.37
CA TRP A 97 -13.06 -6.36 9.91
C TRP A 97 -12.45 -7.35 10.90
N LEU A 98 -11.28 -7.95 10.61
CA LEU A 98 -10.54 -8.78 11.57
C LEU A 98 -10.15 -8.01 12.84
N ALA A 99 -9.72 -6.75 12.71
CA ALA A 99 -9.33 -5.92 13.85
C ALA A 99 -10.54 -5.48 14.71
N ASN A 100 -11.72 -5.31 14.11
CA ASN A 100 -12.93 -4.83 14.79
C ASN A 100 -13.92 -5.95 15.14
N GLY A 101 -13.75 -7.16 14.57
CA GLY A 101 -14.71 -8.26 14.62
C GLY A 101 -14.88 -8.89 16.00
N ASP A 102 -13.88 -8.76 16.88
CA ASP A 102 -13.97 -9.23 18.27
C ASP A 102 -14.29 -8.12 19.27
N ARG A 103 -14.37 -6.86 18.80
CA ARG A 103 -14.99 -5.80 19.59
C ARG A 103 -16.48 -5.94 19.43
N ASN A 104 -17.03 -6.77 20.31
CA ASN A 104 -18.42 -6.86 20.70
C ASN A 104 -18.91 -5.49 21.20
N THR A 105 -19.01 -4.52 20.29
CA THR A 105 -19.25 -3.12 20.63
C THR A 105 -20.63 -3.02 21.25
N LYS A 106 -20.72 -2.25 22.34
CA LYS A 106 -22.01 -1.91 22.98
C LYS A 106 -23.04 -1.45 21.94
N PHE A 107 -22.61 -0.83 20.84
CA PHE A 107 -23.45 -0.45 19.72
C PHE A 107 -24.25 -1.63 19.12
N PHE A 108 -23.61 -2.75 18.78
CA PHE A 108 -24.33 -3.93 18.23
C PHE A 108 -25.26 -4.56 19.28
N HIS A 109 -24.79 -4.68 20.53
CA HIS A 109 -25.65 -5.17 21.62
C HIS A 109 -26.86 -4.28 21.87
N SER A 110 -26.67 -2.97 21.93
CA SER A 110 -27.75 -1.99 22.10
C SER A 110 -28.71 -2.01 20.91
N HIS A 111 -28.21 -2.16 19.68
CA HIS A 111 -29.05 -2.23 18.49
C HIS A 111 -29.87 -3.53 18.41
N ILE A 112 -29.30 -4.66 18.83
CA ILE A 112 -30.02 -5.94 18.96
C ILE A 112 -31.06 -5.88 20.08
N LEU A 113 -30.74 -5.28 21.23
CA LEU A 113 -31.68 -5.09 22.34
C LEU A 113 -32.83 -4.14 21.98
N ALA A 114 -32.56 -3.09 21.19
CA ALA A 114 -33.58 -2.17 20.71
C ALA A 114 -34.55 -2.81 19.70
N ARG A 115 -34.11 -3.83 18.94
CA ARG A 115 -34.94 -4.60 18.01
C ARG A 115 -35.75 -5.73 18.64
N ARG A 116 -35.46 -6.07 19.90
CA ARG A 116 -36.17 -7.12 20.66
C ARG A 116 -37.28 -6.56 21.57
N LYS A 117 -37.45 -5.24 21.62
CA LYS A 117 -38.67 -4.59 22.14
C LYS A 117 -39.62 -4.31 20.99
#